data_AF-A0A830H361-F1
#
_entry.id   AF-A0A830H361-F1
#
_cell.length_a   1.000
_cell.length_b   1.000
_cell.length_c   1.000
_cell.angle_alpha   90.00
_cell.angle_beta   90.00
_cell.angle_gamma   90.00
#
_symmetry.space_group_name_H-M   'P 1'
#
loop_
_entity.id
_entity.type
_entity.pdbx_description
1 polymer ?
#
loop_
_entity_poly.entity_id
_entity_poly.type
_entity_poly.pdbx_seq_one_letter_code
_entity_poly.pdbx_strand_id
1 'polypeptide(L)'
;MSSSQKRSRDNGSSSAPSSSSTRTAMFRQHVHALNEQFATWIASAKNERKDELWDEAARQYADYARAIRSDFEDVITQADFAPPRTSALGRRKTQDEEAAPGYELFVFGDGSSGQLGLGEDVIERPRPTRLQMPNASRVLSLAVGGMHCVAVTVTGDVFTWGVNDEGALGRDAATSNDYATASMSEFQMAEMSEKVSEMLPGRVDMAGAAATSAKAIHASAGDSHSCVVFDDGTAVAWGGFRNSSGLWAFSPTEKVAWRPRRIYVPKQGDATSRAFSCASGLDHVLLLTRAGHILSLGCGEKGRLGRLPEPETESDDPKGDVAYKMRCLVPGRVTLPTGASAISRVGCGSFTSYAICRDGRAYAWGINNYGQLAVSAAAAQKGTSAEALTRLQAANELDRCVEGPFYYPVPCDELSLRNLEVLNATGGEHHTLFTCRGASGPEMYAAGRPAYGRLGSSEVDASKDAFVGVPVRVSTPSGVRVVGAGAGTTVSGAVAEDGSMYVWGDGDSGLLCRSSSSSKEGDANTPELVDLPKSMTKAAVCSVAFGGMHGALLAR
;
A
#
# COMPACT_ATOMS: atom_id res chain seq x y z
N MET A 1 56.52 6.81 62.54
CA MET A 1 55.29 7.59 62.30
C MET A 1 55.05 7.65 60.79
N SER A 2 53.87 7.18 60.38
CA SER A 2 53.21 7.31 59.06
C SER A 2 53.86 6.69 57.81
N SER A 3 53.20 5.62 57.33
CA SER A 3 53.19 5.06 55.98
C SER A 3 51.96 5.56 55.20
N SER A 4 51.88 5.21 53.89
CA SER A 4 50.76 5.35 52.93
C SER A 4 50.58 6.73 52.26
N GLN A 5 50.14 6.91 51.00
CA GLN A 5 49.85 6.05 49.83
C GLN A 5 49.73 7.00 48.61
N LYS A 6 50.05 6.51 47.40
CA LYS A 6 49.68 7.14 46.12
C LYS A 6 48.15 7.28 46.03
N ARG A 7 47.63 8.49 45.74
CA ARG A 7 46.23 8.71 45.35
C ARG A 7 46.11 8.76 43.83
N SER A 8 45.42 7.76 43.26
CA SER A 8 44.73 7.87 41.98
C SER A 8 43.54 8.80 42.12
N ARG A 9 43.25 9.60 41.10
CA ARG A 9 42.00 10.36 40.99
C ARG A 9 41.04 9.58 40.09
N ASP A 10 40.07 8.93 40.71
CA ASP A 10 38.82 8.56 40.07
C ASP A 10 37.91 9.79 40.04
N ASN A 11 37.51 10.24 38.84
CA ASN A 11 36.43 11.19 38.65
C ASN A 11 35.13 10.41 38.40
N GLY A 12 34.40 10.10 39.48
CA GLY A 12 32.99 9.72 39.40
C GLY A 12 32.12 10.97 39.44
N SER A 13 31.50 11.33 38.31
CA SER A 13 30.41 12.33 38.27
C SER A 13 29.06 11.61 38.21
N SER A 14 28.40 11.45 39.36
CA SER A 14 26.98 11.11 39.40
C SER A 14 26.16 12.38 39.15
N SER A 15 25.57 12.53 37.97
CA SER A 15 24.58 13.56 37.68
C SER A 15 23.23 13.16 38.26
N ALA A 16 22.62 14.03 39.07
CA ALA A 16 21.23 13.88 39.48
C ALA A 16 20.32 13.95 38.23
N PRO A 17 19.24 13.16 38.14
CA PRO A 17 18.34 13.19 36.98
C PRO A 17 17.66 14.56 36.85
N SER A 18 17.59 15.08 35.63
CA SER A 18 16.84 16.30 35.29
C SER A 18 15.34 16.09 35.50
N SER A 19 14.61 17.17 35.84
CA SER A 19 13.15 17.13 36.07
C SER A 19 12.35 16.53 34.91
N SER A 20 12.84 16.64 33.67
CA SER A 20 12.26 16.00 32.47
C SER A 20 12.37 14.46 32.49
N SER A 21 13.53 13.94 32.92
CA SER A 21 13.74 12.48 33.09
C SER A 21 12.83 11.90 34.17
N THR A 22 12.63 12.64 35.27
CA THR A 22 11.71 12.25 36.35
C THR A 22 10.25 12.32 35.89
N ARG A 23 9.84 13.34 35.13
CA ARG A 23 8.48 13.45 34.59
C ARG A 23 8.17 12.38 33.54
N THR A 24 9.14 12.01 32.69
CA THR A 24 8.98 10.89 31.75
C THR A 24 8.83 9.55 32.48
N ALA A 25 9.58 9.35 33.58
CA ALA A 25 9.42 8.16 34.41
C ALA A 25 8.05 8.11 35.11
N MET A 26 7.56 9.25 35.63
CA MET A 26 6.21 9.35 36.20
C MET A 26 5.11 9.11 35.15
N PHE A 27 5.27 9.65 33.93
CA PHE A 27 4.34 9.39 32.82
C PHE A 27 4.24 7.89 32.52
N ARG A 28 5.39 7.20 32.41
CA ARG A 28 5.42 5.74 32.21
C ARG A 28 4.75 4.99 33.35
N GLN A 29 4.97 5.40 34.61
CA GLN A 29 4.29 4.82 35.77
C GLN A 29 2.78 5.03 35.75
N HIS A 30 2.29 6.20 35.34
CA HIS A 30 0.85 6.46 35.21
C HIS A 30 0.21 5.68 34.06
N VAL A 31 0.89 5.54 32.92
CA VAL A 31 0.43 4.68 31.81
C VAL A 31 0.40 3.21 32.25
N HIS A 32 1.41 2.76 33.00
CA HIS A 32 1.44 1.40 33.54
C HIS A 32 0.32 1.15 34.55
N ALA A 33 0.12 2.06 35.52
CA ALA A 33 -0.95 1.97 36.51
C ALA A 33 -2.34 1.99 35.85
N LEU A 34 -2.54 2.81 34.81
CA LEU A 34 -3.77 2.81 34.01
C LEU A 34 -4.01 1.45 33.33
N ASN A 35 -2.96 0.84 32.77
CA ASN A 35 -3.06 -0.47 32.14
C ASN A 35 -3.33 -1.59 33.16
N GLU A 36 -2.73 -1.55 34.35
CA GLU A 36 -3.01 -2.52 35.43
C GLU A 36 -4.42 -2.36 36.01
N GLN A 37 -4.88 -1.13 36.20
CA GLN A 37 -6.24 -0.85 36.65
C GLN A 37 -7.26 -1.34 35.62
N PHE A 38 -7.00 -1.11 34.32
CA PHE A 38 -7.83 -1.63 33.23
C PHE A 38 -7.82 -3.17 33.18
N ALA A 39 -6.66 -3.82 33.39
CA ALA A 39 -6.55 -5.27 33.45
C ALA A 39 -7.33 -5.87 34.63
N THR A 40 -7.28 -5.23 35.79
CA THR A 40 -8.05 -5.62 37.00
C THR A 40 -9.54 -5.46 36.77
N TRP A 41 -9.92 -4.40 36.05
CA TRP A 41 -11.31 -4.11 35.70
C TRP A 41 -11.88 -5.14 34.71
N ILE A 42 -11.12 -5.52 33.68
CA ILE A 42 -11.47 -6.63 32.76
C ILE A 42 -11.60 -7.96 33.51
N ALA A 43 -10.74 -8.22 34.50
CA ALA A 43 -10.81 -9.44 35.30
C ALA A 43 -12.07 -9.47 36.18
N SER A 44 -12.48 -8.33 36.75
CA SER A 44 -13.71 -8.16 37.53
C SER A 44 -14.98 -8.28 36.68
N ALA A 45 -14.98 -7.77 35.45
CA ALA A 45 -16.13 -7.79 34.54
C ALA A 45 -16.46 -9.19 33.98
N LYS A 46 -15.56 -10.18 34.11
CA LYS A 46 -15.82 -11.57 33.67
C LYS A 46 -16.85 -12.32 34.52
N ASN A 47 -17.15 -11.85 35.74
CA ASN A 47 -17.97 -12.60 36.70
C ASN A 47 -19.44 -12.14 36.80
N GLU A 48 -19.85 -11.03 36.19
CA GLU A 48 -21.26 -10.57 36.23
C GLU A 48 -21.71 -9.99 34.88
N ARG A 49 -22.94 -10.31 34.43
CA ARG A 49 -23.56 -9.67 33.25
C ARG A 49 -24.01 -8.25 33.60
N LYS A 50 -23.60 -7.24 32.81
CA LYS A 50 -24.37 -6.01 32.51
C LYS A 50 -23.61 -5.07 31.56
N ASP A 51 -24.23 -4.72 30.44
CA ASP A 51 -23.70 -3.80 29.41
C ASP A 51 -23.51 -2.36 29.92
N GLU A 52 -24.21 -1.96 30.98
CA GLU A 52 -24.11 -0.63 31.61
C GLU A 52 -22.76 -0.38 32.33
N LEU A 53 -22.05 -1.45 32.75
CA LEU A 53 -20.72 -1.34 33.35
C LEU A 53 -19.65 -1.00 32.31
N TRP A 54 -19.82 -1.42 31.06
CA TRP A 54 -18.86 -1.18 29.97
C TRP A 54 -18.82 0.29 29.57
N ASP A 55 -19.97 0.95 29.49
CA ASP A 55 -20.05 2.38 29.15
C ASP A 55 -19.50 3.27 30.26
N GLU A 56 -19.75 2.92 31.53
CA GLU A 56 -19.25 3.68 32.68
C GLU A 56 -17.72 3.58 32.79
N ALA A 57 -17.13 2.42 32.56
CA ALA A 57 -15.68 2.30 32.62
C ALA A 57 -14.95 2.75 31.37
N ALA A 58 -15.55 2.64 30.18
CA ALA A 58 -15.02 3.30 29.00
C ALA A 58 -14.97 4.82 29.21
N ARG A 59 -15.98 5.39 29.88
CA ARG A 59 -15.98 6.80 30.31
C ARG A 59 -14.89 7.09 31.34
N GLN A 60 -14.79 6.33 32.44
CA GLN A 60 -13.77 6.53 33.47
C GLN A 60 -12.34 6.37 32.92
N TYR A 61 -12.12 5.40 32.03
CA TYR A 61 -10.85 5.21 31.32
C TYR A 61 -10.53 6.42 30.43
N ALA A 62 -11.49 6.89 29.64
CA ALA A 62 -11.32 8.05 28.79
C ALA A 62 -11.07 9.34 29.59
N ASP A 63 -11.71 9.50 30.75
CA ASP A 63 -11.51 10.64 31.65
C ASP A 63 -10.10 10.60 32.26
N TYR A 64 -9.65 9.43 32.74
CA TYR A 64 -8.31 9.27 33.34
C TYR A 64 -7.18 9.39 32.30
N ALA A 65 -7.38 8.84 31.10
CA ALA A 65 -6.43 9.00 29.98
C ALA A 65 -6.34 10.47 29.52
N ARG A 66 -7.45 11.22 29.55
CA ARG A 66 -7.45 12.67 29.30
C ARG A 66 -6.71 13.45 30.38
N ALA A 67 -6.85 13.07 31.65
CA ALA A 67 -6.12 13.68 32.76
C ALA A 67 -4.60 13.45 32.62
N ILE A 68 -4.16 12.21 32.34
CA ILE A 68 -2.74 11.90 32.11
C ILE A 68 -2.20 12.69 30.90
N ARG A 69 -2.97 12.79 29.81
CA ARG A 69 -2.54 13.57 28.63
C ARG A 69 -2.36 15.05 28.96
N SER A 70 -3.31 15.63 29.70
CA SER A 70 -3.25 17.02 30.15
C SER A 70 -2.06 17.27 31.09
N ASP A 71 -1.82 16.36 32.04
CA ASP A 71 -0.79 16.52 33.07
C ASP A 71 0.64 16.30 32.56
N PHE A 72 0.80 15.66 31.39
CA PHE A 72 2.10 15.32 30.77
C PHE A 72 2.23 15.84 29.33
N GLU A 73 1.44 16.83 28.92
CA GLU A 73 1.48 17.42 27.57
C GLU A 73 2.89 17.94 27.22
N ASP A 74 3.63 18.43 28.20
CA ASP A 74 5.04 18.85 28.07
C ASP A 74 5.98 17.70 27.70
N VAL A 75 5.79 16.51 28.27
CA VAL A 75 6.57 15.30 27.93
C VAL A 75 6.20 14.80 26.54
N ILE A 76 4.92 14.86 26.18
CA ILE A 76 4.40 14.43 24.88
C ILE A 76 4.90 15.33 23.74
N THR A 77 5.05 16.63 24.01
CA THR A 77 5.47 17.63 23.02
C THR A 77 6.98 17.83 22.91
N GLN A 78 7.77 17.50 23.95
CA GLN A 78 9.24 17.55 23.93
C GLN A 78 9.92 16.44 23.11
N ALA A 79 9.18 15.41 22.68
CA ALA A 79 9.68 14.42 21.73
C ALA A 79 9.76 15.05 20.32
N ASP A 80 10.82 15.82 20.07
CA ASP A 80 11.04 16.59 18.85
C ASP A 80 10.77 15.79 17.57
N PHE A 81 9.74 16.25 16.85
CA PHE A 81 9.32 15.79 15.53
C PHE A 81 10.31 16.24 14.45
N ALA A 82 11.47 15.59 14.36
CA ALA A 82 12.25 15.59 13.13
C ALA A 82 11.86 14.37 12.29
N PRO A 83 11.55 14.50 10.98
CA PRO A 83 11.47 13.32 10.11
C PRO A 83 12.81 12.58 10.19
N PRO A 84 12.82 11.24 10.15
CA PRO A 84 14.07 10.50 10.17
C PRO A 84 14.94 10.99 9.01
N ARG A 85 16.14 11.47 9.34
CA ARG A 85 17.18 11.73 8.35
C ARG A 85 17.36 10.44 7.57
N THR A 86 17.08 10.47 6.27
CA THR A 86 17.45 9.43 5.33
C THR A 86 18.96 9.18 5.47
N SER A 87 19.35 8.11 6.17
CA SER A 87 20.74 7.74 6.34
C SER A 87 21.25 7.12 5.04
N ALA A 88 21.92 7.97 4.26
CA ALA A 88 23.12 7.68 3.48
C ALA A 88 23.35 6.22 3.04
N LEU A 89 22.86 5.87 1.84
CA LEU A 89 23.69 5.08 0.93
C LEU A 89 24.79 6.00 0.38
N GLY A 90 26.03 5.51 0.40
CA GLY A 90 27.23 6.28 0.10
C GLY A 90 27.13 7.06 -1.21
N ARG A 91 27.34 8.39 -1.12
CA ARG A 91 27.66 9.23 -2.28
C ARG A 91 28.95 8.72 -2.90
N ARG A 92 28.85 7.96 -3.99
CA ARG A 92 29.86 8.04 -5.05
C ARG A 92 29.56 9.31 -5.83
N LYS A 93 30.45 10.30 -5.73
CA LYS A 93 30.47 11.44 -6.65
C LYS A 93 30.93 10.91 -8.01
N THR A 94 30.00 10.60 -8.90
CA THR A 94 30.21 10.73 -10.33
C THR A 94 29.67 12.09 -10.75
N GLN A 95 30.42 12.80 -11.58
CA GLN A 95 29.96 14.04 -12.22
C GLN A 95 28.87 13.65 -13.21
N ASP A 96 27.64 13.52 -12.75
CA ASP A 96 26.48 13.42 -13.62
C ASP A 96 25.84 14.80 -13.70
N GLU A 97 25.67 15.28 -14.93
CA GLU A 97 24.82 16.40 -15.28
C GLU A 97 23.52 16.32 -14.49
N GLU A 98 23.05 17.45 -13.95
CA GLU A 98 21.88 17.54 -13.08
C GLU A 98 20.64 16.98 -13.79
N ALA A 99 20.41 15.67 -13.65
CA ALA A 99 19.38 14.95 -14.37
C ALA A 99 18.02 15.56 -14.07
N ALA A 100 17.30 15.97 -15.13
CA ALA A 100 15.99 16.58 -15.01
C ALA A 100 15.09 15.75 -14.08
N PRO A 101 14.31 16.38 -13.18
CA PRO A 101 13.45 15.64 -12.27
C PRO A 101 12.45 14.78 -13.05
N GLY A 102 12.28 13.52 -12.64
CA GLY A 102 11.25 12.58 -13.14
C GLY A 102 11.78 11.42 -13.98
N TYR A 103 10.87 10.58 -14.47
CA TYR A 103 11.15 9.30 -15.13
C TYR A 103 10.53 9.20 -16.52
N GLU A 104 11.11 8.35 -17.36
CA GLU A 104 10.51 7.87 -18.59
C GLU A 104 9.58 6.68 -18.28
N LEU A 105 8.50 6.56 -19.05
CA LEU A 105 7.45 5.56 -18.85
C LEU A 105 7.50 4.50 -19.95
N PHE A 106 7.37 3.24 -19.55
CA PHE A 106 7.29 2.09 -20.44
C PHE A 106 6.12 1.21 -20.05
N VAL A 107 5.48 0.58 -21.03
CA VAL A 107 4.29 -0.27 -20.90
C VAL A 107 4.49 -1.61 -21.61
N PHE A 108 3.83 -2.66 -21.16
CA PHE A 108 3.86 -4.00 -21.75
C PHE A 108 2.63 -4.83 -21.36
N GLY A 109 2.44 -5.97 -22.01
CA GLY A 109 1.30 -6.87 -21.86
C GLY A 109 0.21 -6.64 -22.91
N ASP A 110 -1.02 -6.96 -22.53
CA ASP A 110 -2.22 -6.75 -23.36
C ASP A 110 -2.58 -5.26 -23.44
N GLY A 111 -3.03 -4.83 -24.62
CA GLY A 111 -3.48 -3.47 -24.92
C GLY A 111 -4.81 -3.43 -25.67
N SER A 112 -5.51 -4.57 -25.77
CA SER A 112 -6.76 -4.71 -26.52
C SER A 112 -7.86 -3.73 -26.09
N SER A 113 -7.79 -3.22 -24.85
CA SER A 113 -8.72 -2.26 -24.26
C SER A 113 -8.08 -0.89 -23.99
N GLY A 114 -6.97 -0.58 -24.65
CA GLY A 114 -6.27 0.72 -24.55
C GLY A 114 -5.37 0.89 -23.33
N GLN A 115 -5.23 -0.11 -22.46
CA GLN A 115 -4.48 -0.01 -21.20
C GLN A 115 -2.96 0.21 -21.37
N LEU A 116 -2.43 0.01 -22.59
CA LEU A 116 -1.06 0.39 -22.94
C LEU A 116 -0.90 1.89 -23.25
N GLY A 117 -1.97 2.58 -23.64
CA GLY A 117 -1.89 4.01 -24.01
C GLY A 117 -1.16 4.27 -25.33
N LEU A 118 -0.97 3.24 -26.18
CA LEU A 118 -0.18 3.33 -27.41
C LEU A 118 -1.02 3.60 -28.68
N GLY A 119 -2.32 3.89 -28.52
CA GLY A 119 -3.27 4.10 -29.62
C GLY A 119 -3.97 2.82 -30.06
N GLU A 120 -4.99 2.98 -30.93
CA GLU A 120 -5.90 1.91 -31.33
C GLU A 120 -5.23 0.74 -32.07
N ASP A 121 -4.14 1.01 -32.78
CA ASP A 121 -3.45 0.01 -33.60
C ASP A 121 -2.56 -0.95 -32.78
N VAL A 122 -2.43 -0.74 -31.46
CA VAL A 122 -1.50 -1.48 -30.61
C VAL A 122 -2.24 -2.30 -29.56
N ILE A 123 -2.59 -3.53 -29.95
CA ILE A 123 -3.31 -4.49 -29.10
C ILE A 123 -2.42 -5.27 -28.13
N GLU A 124 -1.10 -5.32 -28.36
CA GLU A 124 -0.17 -6.03 -27.46
C GLU A 124 1.27 -5.50 -27.55
N ARG A 125 1.99 -5.62 -26.42
CA ARG A 125 3.45 -5.43 -26.34
C ARG A 125 4.07 -6.44 -25.38
N PRO A 126 4.65 -7.56 -25.84
CA PRO A 126 5.22 -8.58 -24.95
C PRO A 126 6.49 -8.13 -24.21
N ARG A 127 7.01 -6.91 -24.46
CA ARG A 127 8.18 -6.36 -23.79
C ARG A 127 8.00 -4.87 -23.51
N PRO A 128 8.68 -4.33 -22.47
CA PRO A 128 8.61 -2.91 -22.13
C PRO A 128 8.82 -2.01 -23.34
N THR A 129 7.79 -1.24 -23.68
CA THR A 129 7.78 -0.32 -24.83
C THR A 129 7.60 1.09 -24.32
N ARG A 130 8.42 2.02 -24.79
CA ARG A 130 8.36 3.41 -24.34
C ARG A 130 7.00 4.01 -24.69
N LEU A 131 6.33 4.59 -23.70
CA LEU A 131 5.13 5.40 -23.88
C LEU A 131 5.54 6.87 -23.85
N GLN A 132 5.27 7.60 -24.94
CA GLN A 132 5.61 9.02 -25.02
C GLN A 132 4.51 9.85 -24.35
N MET A 133 4.80 10.41 -23.19
CA MET A 133 3.87 11.31 -22.51
C MET A 133 3.66 12.61 -23.31
N PRO A 134 2.45 13.19 -23.29
CA PRO A 134 2.17 14.47 -23.90
C PRO A 134 3.16 15.56 -23.47
N ASN A 135 3.56 16.41 -24.43
CA ASN A 135 4.58 17.45 -24.25
C ASN A 135 5.93 16.96 -23.71
N ALA A 136 6.25 15.67 -23.90
CA ALA A 136 7.46 15.04 -23.37
C ALA A 136 7.62 15.14 -21.84
N SER A 137 6.49 15.25 -21.14
CA SER A 137 6.45 15.36 -19.69
C SER A 137 7.11 14.16 -19.01
N ARG A 138 7.90 14.41 -17.97
CA ARG A 138 8.47 13.35 -17.12
C ARG A 138 7.47 12.93 -16.05
N VAL A 139 7.42 11.64 -15.77
CA VAL A 139 6.49 11.05 -14.78
C VAL A 139 7.14 11.11 -13.40
N LEU A 140 6.38 11.55 -12.41
CA LEU A 140 6.73 11.54 -10.99
C LEU A 140 6.22 10.28 -10.29
N SER A 141 4.95 9.94 -10.55
CA SER A 141 4.24 8.82 -9.93
C SER A 141 3.38 8.13 -10.98
N LEU A 142 3.32 6.81 -10.91
CA LEU A 142 2.53 5.97 -11.81
C LEU A 142 1.70 5.00 -10.97
N ALA A 143 0.43 4.85 -11.31
CA ALA A 143 -0.43 3.80 -10.80
C ALA A 143 -1.00 3.00 -11.97
N VAL A 144 -0.96 1.68 -11.84
CA VAL A 144 -1.48 0.72 -12.81
C VAL A 144 -2.67 0.04 -12.15
N GLY A 145 -3.87 0.31 -12.65
CA GLY A 145 -5.12 -0.30 -12.18
C GLY A 145 -5.39 -1.63 -12.89
N GLY A 146 -6.61 -2.15 -12.76
CA GLY A 146 -7.01 -3.39 -13.43
C GLY A 146 -6.81 -3.30 -14.95
N MET A 147 -7.47 -2.31 -15.56
CA MET A 147 -7.51 -2.09 -17.02
C MET A 147 -7.25 -0.63 -17.42
N HIS A 148 -6.66 0.17 -16.54
CA HIS A 148 -6.32 1.56 -16.81
C HIS A 148 -5.05 2.00 -16.07
N CYS A 149 -4.53 3.15 -16.44
CA CYS A 149 -3.36 3.74 -15.81
C CYS A 149 -3.59 5.20 -15.42
N VAL A 150 -2.90 5.64 -14.37
CA VAL A 150 -2.87 7.03 -13.90
C VAL A 150 -1.41 7.46 -13.73
N ALA A 151 -1.01 8.49 -14.46
CA ALA A 151 0.31 9.09 -14.36
C ALA A 151 0.23 10.52 -13.81
N VAL A 152 1.06 10.82 -12.81
CA VAL A 152 1.30 12.16 -12.30
C VAL A 152 2.67 12.60 -12.81
N THR A 153 2.72 13.75 -13.47
CA THR A 153 3.96 14.34 -13.99
C THR A 153 4.68 15.17 -12.93
N VAL A 154 5.94 15.53 -13.19
CA VAL A 154 6.72 16.40 -12.31
C VAL A 154 6.18 17.84 -12.19
N THR A 155 5.34 18.26 -13.14
CA THR A 155 4.63 19.55 -13.07
C THR A 155 3.38 19.49 -12.20
N GLY A 156 2.93 18.28 -11.82
CA GLY A 156 1.70 18.05 -11.07
C GLY A 156 0.47 17.79 -11.95
N ASP A 157 0.65 17.64 -13.27
CA ASP A 157 -0.43 17.28 -14.19
C ASP A 157 -0.73 15.78 -14.11
N VAL A 158 -2.02 15.44 -14.24
CA VAL A 158 -2.51 14.06 -14.19
C VAL A 158 -3.00 13.62 -15.56
N PHE A 159 -2.55 12.44 -15.99
CA PHE A 159 -2.92 11.80 -17.25
C PHE A 159 -3.47 10.41 -17.01
N THR A 160 -4.47 10.02 -17.79
CA THR A 160 -5.13 8.72 -17.71
C THR A 160 -5.40 8.11 -19.09
N TRP A 161 -5.35 6.78 -19.17
CA TRP A 161 -5.68 5.99 -20.36
C TRP A 161 -6.09 4.56 -19.95
N GLY A 162 -6.73 3.83 -20.87
CA GLY A 162 -7.31 2.51 -20.64
C GLY A 162 -8.84 2.55 -20.60
N VAL A 163 -9.45 1.57 -19.93
CA VAL A 163 -10.91 1.41 -19.88
C VAL A 163 -11.57 2.55 -19.10
N ASN A 164 -12.68 3.05 -19.63
CA ASN A 164 -13.46 4.13 -19.01
C ASN A 164 -14.94 3.80 -18.74
N ASP A 165 -15.36 2.54 -18.85
CA ASP A 165 -16.76 2.12 -18.68
C ASP A 165 -17.38 2.51 -17.33
N GLU A 166 -16.56 2.55 -16.28
CA GLU A 166 -16.95 2.95 -14.93
C GLU A 166 -16.32 4.30 -14.53
N GLY A 167 -15.92 5.13 -15.50
CA GLY A 167 -15.41 6.48 -15.29
C GLY A 167 -14.00 6.55 -14.72
N ALA A 168 -13.24 5.45 -14.72
CA ALA A 168 -11.91 5.33 -14.12
C ALA A 168 -10.85 6.31 -14.68
N LEU A 169 -11.09 6.91 -15.85
CA LEU A 169 -10.20 7.92 -16.43
C LEU A 169 -10.46 9.34 -15.94
N GLY A 170 -11.66 9.64 -15.43
CA GLY A 170 -12.00 10.96 -14.87
C GLY A 170 -12.08 12.09 -15.90
N ARG A 171 -12.16 11.75 -17.19
CA ARG A 171 -12.22 12.67 -18.32
C ARG A 171 -13.17 12.13 -19.37
N ASP A 172 -13.69 13.02 -20.21
CA ASP A 172 -14.35 12.57 -21.44
C ASP A 172 -13.25 12.05 -22.37
N ALA A 173 -13.39 10.80 -22.79
CA ALA A 173 -12.50 10.17 -23.75
C ALA A 173 -13.30 9.82 -25.00
N ALA A 174 -12.67 9.93 -26.18
CA ALA A 174 -13.24 9.34 -27.38
C ALA A 174 -13.16 7.81 -27.23
N THR A 175 -14.29 7.13 -27.42
CA THR A 175 -14.37 5.66 -27.45
C THR A 175 -14.41 5.20 -28.90
N SER A 176 -13.69 4.13 -29.23
CA SER A 176 -13.60 3.59 -30.59
C SER A 176 -14.80 2.72 -30.98
N ASN A 177 -15.96 2.90 -30.35
CA ASN A 177 -17.08 1.98 -30.54
C ASN A 177 -17.77 2.26 -31.89
N ASP A 178 -17.45 1.45 -32.90
CA ASP A 178 -17.93 1.56 -34.29
C ASP A 178 -19.47 1.62 -34.42
N TYR A 179 -20.21 1.14 -33.42
CA TYR A 179 -21.67 1.21 -33.40
C TYR A 179 -22.23 2.60 -33.08
N ALA A 180 -21.49 3.44 -32.34
CA ALA A 180 -21.95 4.78 -31.96
C ALA A 180 -21.79 5.78 -33.11
N THR A 181 -20.72 5.67 -33.88
CA THR A 181 -20.33 6.63 -34.92
C THR A 181 -21.26 6.61 -36.14
N ALA A 182 -21.85 5.45 -36.47
CA ALA A 182 -22.74 5.28 -37.62
C ALA A 182 -24.09 6.04 -37.52
N SER A 183 -24.45 6.52 -36.32
CA SER A 183 -25.69 7.28 -36.07
C SER A 183 -25.46 8.73 -35.64
N MET A 184 -24.20 9.20 -35.64
CA MET A 184 -23.84 10.52 -35.17
C MET A 184 -24.06 11.60 -36.24
N SER A 185 -24.55 12.75 -35.81
CA SER A 185 -24.60 13.96 -36.64
C SER A 185 -23.19 14.53 -36.88
N GLU A 186 -23.02 15.35 -37.93
CA GLU A 186 -21.76 16.03 -38.23
C GLU A 186 -21.23 16.87 -37.04
N PHE A 187 -22.12 17.46 -36.24
CA PHE A 187 -21.75 18.21 -35.04
C PHE A 187 -21.15 17.31 -33.94
N GLN A 188 -21.73 16.13 -33.73
CA GLN A 188 -21.24 15.15 -32.76
C GLN A 188 -19.89 14.55 -33.20
N MET A 189 -19.68 14.38 -34.50
CA MET A 189 -18.39 13.93 -35.05
C MET A 189 -17.29 14.97 -34.84
N ALA A 190 -17.60 16.27 -35.03
CA ALA A 190 -16.64 17.35 -34.79
C ALA A 190 -16.23 17.45 -33.31
N GLU A 191 -17.20 17.39 -32.38
CA GLU A 191 -16.95 17.42 -30.94
C GLU A 191 -16.14 16.20 -30.45
N MET A 192 -16.37 15.01 -31.04
CA MET A 192 -15.61 13.80 -30.71
C MET A 192 -14.17 13.84 -31.25
N SER A 193 -13.94 14.49 -32.40
CA SER A 193 -12.59 14.63 -32.98
C SER A 193 -11.64 15.49 -32.14
N GLU A 194 -12.17 16.33 -31.24
CA GLU A 194 -11.37 17.10 -30.29
C GLU A 194 -11.01 16.32 -29.01
N LYS A 195 -11.68 15.19 -28.74
CA LYS A 195 -11.45 14.38 -27.54
C LYS A 195 -10.27 13.44 -27.73
N VAL A 196 -9.41 13.36 -26.72
CA VAL A 196 -8.31 12.39 -26.72
C VAL A 196 -8.90 11.00 -26.46
N SER A 197 -8.54 10.04 -27.32
CA SER A 197 -8.92 8.62 -27.20
C SER A 197 -8.63 8.07 -25.80
N GLU A 198 -9.45 7.11 -25.35
CA GLU A 198 -9.17 6.37 -24.11
C GLU A 198 -7.91 5.50 -24.24
N MET A 199 -7.54 5.14 -25.46
CA MET A 199 -6.33 4.35 -25.77
C MET A 199 -5.05 5.20 -25.82
N LEU A 200 -5.13 6.49 -25.48
CA LEU A 200 -3.99 7.42 -25.41
C LEU A 200 -3.99 8.19 -24.09
N PRO A 201 -2.81 8.59 -23.56
CA PRO A 201 -2.73 9.43 -22.37
C PRO A 201 -3.43 10.78 -22.58
N GLY A 202 -4.59 10.95 -21.94
CA GLY A 202 -5.33 12.21 -21.92
C GLY A 202 -5.21 12.91 -20.58
N ARG A 203 -5.10 14.24 -20.60
CA ARG A 203 -5.02 15.05 -19.38
C ARG A 203 -6.37 15.05 -18.67
N VAL A 204 -6.35 14.93 -17.35
CA VAL A 204 -7.53 15.01 -16.49
C VAL A 204 -7.71 16.46 -16.02
N ASP A 205 -8.91 17.00 -16.17
CA ASP A 205 -9.26 18.31 -15.62
C ASP A 205 -9.56 18.19 -14.11
N MET A 206 -8.72 18.85 -13.31
CA MET A 206 -8.83 18.87 -11.84
C MET A 206 -9.55 20.10 -11.30
N ALA A 207 -10.07 20.97 -12.18
CA ALA A 207 -10.80 22.17 -11.78
C ALA A 207 -11.98 21.83 -10.86
N GLY A 208 -12.08 22.56 -9.74
CA GLY A 208 -13.13 22.37 -8.73
C GLY A 208 -12.91 21.17 -7.79
N ALA A 209 -12.07 20.20 -8.15
CA ALA A 209 -11.73 19.06 -7.29
C ALA A 209 -10.51 19.33 -6.39
N ALA A 210 -9.54 20.09 -6.90
CA ALA A 210 -8.36 20.54 -6.17
C ALA A 210 -8.18 22.06 -6.29
N ALA A 211 -7.39 22.65 -5.40
CA ALA A 211 -7.03 24.06 -5.52
C ALA A 211 -6.17 24.27 -6.77
N THR A 212 -6.38 25.38 -7.49
CA THR A 212 -5.67 25.68 -8.75
C THR A 212 -4.14 25.70 -8.61
N SER A 213 -3.63 26.01 -7.42
CA SER A 213 -2.19 26.03 -7.12
C SER A 213 -1.64 24.69 -6.61
N ALA A 214 -2.50 23.73 -6.25
CA ALA A 214 -2.08 22.45 -5.70
C ALA A 214 -1.57 21.53 -6.81
N LYS A 215 -0.49 20.82 -6.53
CA LYS A 215 0.13 19.90 -7.48
C LYS A 215 -0.11 18.46 -7.05
N ALA A 216 -0.53 17.61 -7.97
CA ALA A 216 -0.59 16.17 -7.72
C ALA A 216 0.83 15.63 -7.44
N ILE A 217 0.96 14.73 -6.47
CA ILE A 217 2.26 14.17 -6.06
C ILE A 217 2.30 12.65 -6.04
N HIS A 218 1.15 11.98 -5.89
CA HIS A 218 1.08 10.53 -5.81
C HIS A 218 -0.28 10.05 -6.34
N ALA A 219 -0.28 8.97 -7.11
CA ALA A 219 -1.47 8.32 -7.62
C ALA A 219 -1.58 6.88 -7.12
N SER A 220 -2.81 6.38 -7.01
CA SER A 220 -3.13 4.95 -6.88
C SER A 220 -4.37 4.62 -7.72
N ALA A 221 -4.48 3.40 -8.21
CA ALA A 221 -5.55 2.94 -9.09
C ALA A 221 -5.99 1.53 -8.68
N GLY A 222 -7.30 1.28 -8.69
CA GLY A 222 -7.87 -0.05 -8.47
C GLY A 222 -8.38 -0.67 -9.76
N ASP A 223 -9.42 -1.50 -9.67
CA ASP A 223 -10.07 -2.11 -10.83
C ASP A 223 -10.77 -1.06 -11.69
N SER A 224 -11.56 -0.21 -11.03
CA SER A 224 -12.44 0.78 -11.67
C SER A 224 -12.41 2.18 -11.04
N HIS A 225 -11.48 2.42 -10.12
CA HIS A 225 -11.30 3.74 -9.50
C HIS A 225 -9.87 4.24 -9.63
N SER A 226 -9.75 5.55 -9.51
CA SER A 226 -8.48 6.27 -9.50
C SER A 226 -8.46 7.24 -8.33
N CYS A 227 -7.30 7.42 -7.71
CA CYS A 227 -7.07 8.32 -6.59
C CYS A 227 -5.76 9.06 -6.76
N VAL A 228 -5.75 10.35 -6.42
CA VAL A 228 -4.58 11.22 -6.45
C VAL A 228 -4.51 12.05 -5.18
N VAL A 229 -3.31 12.15 -4.61
CA VAL A 229 -2.99 13.04 -3.48
C VAL A 229 -2.21 14.24 -3.99
N PHE A 230 -2.53 15.41 -3.45
CA PHE A 230 -1.91 16.69 -3.77
C PHE A 230 -0.93 17.15 -2.67
N ASP A 231 -0.01 18.04 -3.00
CA ASP A 231 1.01 18.60 -2.09
C ASP A 231 0.43 19.40 -0.91
N ASP A 232 -0.76 19.95 -1.07
CA ASP A 232 -1.53 20.61 0.00
C ASP A 232 -2.13 19.62 1.01
N GLY A 233 -2.14 18.32 0.68
CA GLY A 233 -2.67 17.23 1.49
C GLY A 233 -4.10 16.79 1.16
N THR A 234 -4.74 17.40 0.17
CA THR A 234 -6.04 17.03 -0.37
C THR A 234 -5.93 15.70 -1.13
N ALA A 235 -6.96 14.85 -1.03
CA ALA A 235 -7.08 13.67 -1.90
C ALA A 235 -8.35 13.74 -2.74
N VAL A 236 -8.21 13.37 -4.01
CA VAL A 236 -9.25 13.39 -5.03
C VAL A 236 -9.34 12.00 -5.65
N ALA A 237 -10.56 11.51 -5.86
CA ALA A 237 -10.81 10.23 -6.49
C ALA A 237 -11.97 10.30 -7.48
N TRP A 238 -12.04 9.33 -8.38
CA TRP A 238 -13.10 9.16 -9.37
C TRP A 238 -13.19 7.69 -9.79
N GLY A 239 -14.20 7.37 -10.61
CA GLY A 239 -14.58 6.01 -10.97
C GLY A 239 -15.65 5.43 -10.06
N GLY A 240 -15.65 4.11 -9.86
CA GLY A 240 -16.57 3.40 -8.97
C GLY A 240 -15.89 2.24 -8.23
N PHE A 241 -16.37 1.92 -7.03
CA PHE A 241 -15.98 0.71 -6.31
C PHE A 241 -16.96 -0.43 -6.59
N ARG A 242 -16.43 -1.64 -6.68
CA ARG A 242 -17.19 -2.86 -6.90
C ARG A 242 -17.23 -3.72 -5.65
N ASN A 243 -18.26 -4.56 -5.54
CA ASN A 243 -18.38 -5.61 -4.53
C ASN A 243 -18.67 -6.94 -5.23
N SER A 244 -18.99 -7.99 -4.48
CA SER A 244 -19.28 -9.32 -5.04
C SER A 244 -20.49 -9.35 -5.99
N SER A 245 -21.37 -8.34 -5.94
CA SER A 245 -22.50 -8.15 -6.86
C SER A 245 -22.17 -7.28 -8.08
N GLY A 246 -20.93 -6.79 -8.22
CA GLY A 246 -20.48 -5.93 -9.31
C GLY A 246 -20.39 -4.45 -8.91
N LEU A 247 -20.70 -3.53 -9.82
CA LEU A 247 -20.56 -2.09 -9.58
C LEU A 247 -21.50 -1.62 -8.47
N TRP A 248 -20.89 -1.16 -7.36
CA TRP A 248 -21.59 -0.91 -6.12
C TRP A 248 -21.80 0.59 -5.87
N ALA A 249 -20.73 1.35 -5.63
CA ALA A 249 -20.81 2.75 -5.23
C ALA A 249 -19.48 3.51 -5.38
N PHE A 250 -19.57 4.82 -5.61
CA PHE A 250 -18.48 5.76 -5.38
C PHE A 250 -18.75 6.58 -4.11
N SER A 251 -20.00 7.00 -3.95
CA SER A 251 -20.48 7.73 -2.78
C SER A 251 -21.82 7.15 -2.31
N PRO A 252 -22.30 7.53 -1.11
CA PRO A 252 -23.57 7.05 -0.58
C PRO A 252 -24.78 7.32 -1.49
N THR A 253 -24.67 8.29 -2.39
CA THR A 253 -25.75 8.71 -3.30
C THR A 253 -25.47 8.39 -4.77
N GLU A 254 -24.27 7.90 -5.12
CA GLU A 254 -23.85 7.73 -6.51
C GLU A 254 -23.03 6.48 -6.73
N LYS A 255 -23.30 5.78 -7.84
CA LYS A 255 -22.54 4.60 -8.24
C LYS A 255 -21.15 4.91 -8.78
N VAL A 256 -21.03 5.98 -9.56
CA VAL A 256 -19.82 6.35 -10.30
C VAL A 256 -19.62 7.85 -10.24
N ALA A 257 -18.39 8.27 -10.02
CA ALA A 257 -17.94 9.64 -10.25
C ALA A 257 -17.15 9.71 -11.56
N TRP A 258 -17.77 10.21 -12.62
CA TRP A 258 -17.14 10.37 -13.94
C TRP A 258 -16.08 11.48 -14.01
N ARG A 259 -16.02 12.32 -12.98
CA ARG A 259 -15.09 13.44 -12.87
C ARG A 259 -14.39 13.39 -11.51
N PRO A 260 -13.18 13.97 -11.40
CA PRO A 260 -12.45 14.02 -10.14
C PRO A 260 -13.31 14.65 -9.03
N ARG A 261 -13.40 13.96 -7.90
CA ARG A 261 -14.12 14.42 -6.72
C ARG A 261 -13.23 14.40 -5.50
N ARG A 262 -13.27 15.50 -4.75
CA ARG A 262 -12.54 15.62 -3.50
C ARG A 262 -13.11 14.67 -2.46
N ILE A 263 -12.30 13.71 -2.00
CA ILE A 263 -12.69 12.72 -0.99
C ILE A 263 -12.11 13.04 0.39
N TYR A 264 -11.00 13.77 0.46
CA TYR A 264 -10.34 14.12 1.71
C TYR A 264 -9.81 15.55 1.67
N VAL A 265 -10.01 16.28 2.77
CA VAL A 265 -9.47 17.62 2.99
C VAL A 265 -8.72 17.61 4.32
N PRO A 266 -7.46 18.05 4.36
CA PRO A 266 -6.74 18.16 5.61
C PRO A 266 -7.40 19.19 6.53
N LYS A 267 -7.30 18.96 7.84
CA LYS A 267 -7.84 19.87 8.84
C LYS A 267 -7.09 21.21 8.76
N GLN A 268 -7.85 22.30 8.68
CA GLN A 268 -7.30 23.65 8.60
C GLN A 268 -6.37 23.94 9.79
N GLY A 269 -5.18 24.47 9.51
CA GLY A 269 -4.17 24.79 10.53
C GLY A 269 -3.38 23.58 11.06
N ASP A 270 -3.70 22.35 10.63
CA ASP A 270 -3.02 21.13 11.07
C ASP A 270 -2.26 20.49 9.91
N ALA A 271 -0.97 20.83 9.79
CA ALA A 271 -0.08 20.26 8.77
C ALA A 271 0.10 18.74 8.92
N THR A 272 -0.12 18.17 10.10
CA THR A 272 0.03 16.72 10.34
C THR A 272 -1.13 15.93 9.72
N SER A 273 -2.29 16.56 9.53
CA SER A 273 -3.45 15.93 8.88
C SER A 273 -3.28 15.74 7.37
N ARG A 274 -2.34 16.42 6.72
CA ARG A 274 -2.13 16.33 5.26
C ARG A 274 -1.85 14.89 4.82
N ALA A 275 -2.64 14.39 3.87
CA ALA A 275 -2.30 13.17 3.16
C ALA A 275 -1.04 13.40 2.32
N PHE A 276 -0.18 12.41 2.19
CA PHE A 276 0.99 12.49 1.31
C PHE A 276 1.21 11.23 0.47
N SER A 277 0.46 10.17 0.74
CA SER A 277 0.54 8.91 0.02
C SER A 277 -0.82 8.24 -0.04
N CYS A 278 -1.07 7.52 -1.12
CA CYS A 278 -2.23 6.66 -1.26
C CYS A 278 -1.81 5.28 -1.77
N ALA A 279 -2.62 4.27 -1.50
CA ALA A 279 -2.51 2.93 -2.07
C ALA A 279 -3.93 2.43 -2.37
N SER A 280 -4.09 1.69 -3.46
CA SER A 280 -5.37 1.10 -3.85
C SER A 280 -5.22 -0.41 -3.93
N GLY A 281 -6.18 -1.16 -3.41
CA GLY A 281 -6.46 -2.51 -3.92
C GLY A 281 -7.47 -2.43 -5.06
N LEU A 282 -8.18 -3.53 -5.36
CA LEU A 282 -9.16 -3.53 -6.45
C LEU A 282 -10.28 -2.50 -6.20
N ASP A 283 -10.89 -2.52 -5.02
CA ASP A 283 -12.06 -1.69 -4.72
C ASP A 283 -11.95 -0.93 -3.39
N HIS A 284 -10.74 -0.60 -2.95
CA HIS A 284 -10.54 0.20 -1.75
C HIS A 284 -9.31 1.08 -1.87
N VAL A 285 -9.29 2.16 -1.08
CA VAL A 285 -8.21 3.14 -1.02
C VAL A 285 -7.76 3.30 0.42
N LEU A 286 -6.44 3.35 0.61
CA LEU A 286 -5.78 3.79 1.82
C LEU A 286 -5.12 5.15 1.57
N LEU A 287 -5.33 6.10 2.48
CA LEU A 287 -4.61 7.38 2.52
C LEU A 287 -3.72 7.41 3.75
N LEU A 288 -2.47 7.84 3.58
CA LEU A 288 -1.52 8.03 4.67
C LEU A 288 -1.26 9.51 4.90
N THR A 289 -1.50 9.95 6.15
CA THR A 289 -1.31 11.32 6.60
C THR A 289 0.08 11.55 7.21
N ARG A 290 0.54 12.80 7.26
CA ARG A 290 1.83 13.17 7.88
C ARG A 290 1.92 12.83 9.37
N ALA A 291 0.79 12.75 10.06
CA ALA A 291 0.67 12.26 11.43
C ALA A 291 0.96 10.76 11.58
N GLY A 292 1.06 10.01 10.47
CA GLY A 292 1.18 8.55 10.49
C GLY A 292 -0.15 7.86 10.76
N HIS A 293 -1.28 8.48 10.39
CA HIS A 293 -2.60 7.84 10.41
C HIS A 293 -2.98 7.34 9.02
N ILE A 294 -3.66 6.18 8.99
CA ILE A 294 -4.30 5.62 7.80
C ILE A 294 -5.78 5.99 7.82
N LEU A 295 -6.29 6.46 6.68
CA LEU A 295 -7.71 6.56 6.40
C LEU A 295 -8.05 5.55 5.30
N SER A 296 -9.11 4.76 5.48
CA SER A 296 -9.58 3.80 4.47
C SER A 296 -10.98 4.14 4.00
N LEU A 297 -11.24 3.89 2.71
CA LEU A 297 -12.56 3.96 2.10
C LEU A 297 -12.70 2.98 0.92
N GLY A 298 -13.94 2.69 0.52
CA GLY A 298 -14.26 1.82 -0.60
C GLY A 298 -15.14 0.64 -0.18
N CYS A 299 -15.01 -0.49 -0.87
CA CYS A 299 -15.71 -1.73 -0.56
C CYS A 299 -15.26 -2.30 0.80
N GLY A 300 -16.23 -2.67 1.65
CA GLY A 300 -15.99 -3.23 2.99
C GLY A 300 -15.82 -4.75 3.01
N GLU A 301 -16.19 -5.44 1.94
CA GLU A 301 -16.19 -6.90 1.87
C GLU A 301 -14.80 -7.49 2.17
N LYS A 302 -14.80 -8.63 2.86
CA LYS A 302 -13.59 -9.36 3.23
C LYS A 302 -12.61 -8.53 4.08
N GLY A 303 -13.10 -7.52 4.79
CA GLY A 303 -12.35 -6.81 5.82
C GLY A 303 -11.31 -5.81 5.31
N ARG A 304 -11.22 -5.56 4.00
CA ARG A 304 -10.18 -4.72 3.36
C ARG A 304 -10.11 -3.27 3.86
N LEU A 305 -11.12 -2.78 4.58
CA LEU A 305 -11.09 -1.45 5.21
C LEU A 305 -10.43 -1.41 6.60
N GLY A 306 -10.30 -2.54 7.30
CA GLY A 306 -9.56 -2.62 8.57
C GLY A 306 -10.18 -1.88 9.76
N ARG A 307 -11.44 -1.45 9.66
CA ARG A 307 -12.08 -0.61 10.69
C ARG A 307 -13.57 -0.85 10.86
N LEU A 308 -14.14 -1.77 10.08
CA LEU A 308 -15.56 -2.11 10.09
C LEU A 308 -15.69 -3.63 10.22
N PRO A 309 -16.63 -4.13 11.05
CA PRO A 309 -16.95 -5.56 11.07
C PRO A 309 -17.63 -5.98 9.76
N GLU A 310 -17.74 -7.30 9.56
CA GLU A 310 -18.56 -7.85 8.46
C GLU A 310 -20.00 -7.34 8.57
N PRO A 311 -20.58 -6.79 7.50
CA PRO A 311 -22.01 -6.52 7.47
C PRO A 311 -22.79 -7.84 7.44
N GLU A 312 -23.87 -7.94 8.22
CA GLU A 312 -24.72 -9.16 8.27
C GLU A 312 -25.40 -9.46 6.92
N THR A 313 -25.71 -8.43 6.13
CA THR A 313 -26.13 -8.52 4.72
C THR A 313 -25.80 -7.20 4.01
N GLU A 314 -25.19 -7.25 2.83
CA GLU A 314 -25.20 -6.12 1.89
C GLU A 314 -26.47 -6.27 1.05
N SER A 315 -27.48 -5.43 1.27
CA SER A 315 -28.66 -5.43 0.41
C SER A 315 -28.44 -4.46 -0.75
N ASP A 316 -28.82 -4.87 -1.95
CA ASP A 316 -28.87 -3.98 -3.12
C ASP A 316 -29.98 -2.91 -3.00
N ASP A 317 -30.71 -2.85 -1.87
CA ASP A 317 -31.76 -1.86 -1.61
C ASP A 317 -31.15 -0.48 -1.36
N PRO A 318 -31.38 0.51 -2.25
CA PRO A 318 -30.87 1.87 -2.10
C PRO A 318 -31.33 2.56 -0.81
N LYS A 319 -32.42 2.11 -0.18
CA LYS A 319 -32.99 2.75 1.02
C LYS A 319 -32.48 2.16 2.34
N GLY A 320 -31.97 0.92 2.34
CA GLY A 320 -31.42 0.27 3.54
C GLY A 320 -29.92 0.50 3.74
N ASP A 321 -29.17 0.78 2.67
CA ASP A 321 -27.71 0.70 2.66
C ASP A 321 -26.98 2.05 2.87
N VAL A 322 -27.68 3.19 2.91
CA VAL A 322 -27.02 4.51 2.96
C VAL A 322 -26.11 4.67 4.19
N ALA A 323 -26.52 4.18 5.36
CA ALA A 323 -25.72 4.27 6.57
C ALA A 323 -24.44 3.42 6.49
N TYR A 324 -24.50 2.23 5.89
CA TYR A 324 -23.31 1.40 5.68
C TYR A 324 -22.40 2.01 4.60
N LYS A 325 -22.96 2.43 3.46
CA LYS A 325 -22.23 3.21 2.44
C LYS A 325 -21.54 4.43 3.01
N MET A 326 -22.20 5.20 3.89
CA MET A 326 -21.59 6.34 4.59
C MET A 326 -20.36 5.91 5.40
N ARG A 327 -20.43 4.80 6.14
CA ARG A 327 -19.29 4.30 6.91
C ARG A 327 -18.15 3.81 6.02
N CYS A 328 -18.44 3.22 4.87
CA CYS A 328 -17.46 2.63 3.96
C CYS A 328 -16.82 3.66 3.01
N LEU A 329 -17.60 4.57 2.44
CA LEU A 329 -17.20 5.47 1.35
C LEU A 329 -16.69 6.83 1.83
N VAL A 330 -16.87 7.15 3.13
CA VAL A 330 -16.21 8.30 3.75
C VAL A 330 -14.88 7.85 4.35
N PRO A 331 -13.76 8.56 4.10
CA PRO A 331 -12.47 8.21 4.69
C PRO A 331 -12.55 8.11 6.22
N GLY A 332 -12.39 6.89 6.73
CA GLY A 332 -12.43 6.59 8.17
C GLY A 332 -11.09 6.11 8.66
N ARG A 333 -10.75 6.47 9.90
CA ARG A 333 -9.46 6.13 10.51
C ARG A 333 -9.36 4.63 10.78
N VAL A 334 -8.24 4.04 10.38
CA VAL A 334 -7.84 2.68 10.77
C VAL A 334 -7.02 2.76 12.06
N THR A 335 -7.36 1.93 13.05
CA THR A 335 -6.69 1.89 14.35
C THR A 335 -5.82 0.64 14.43
N LEU A 336 -4.52 0.83 14.59
CA LEU A 336 -3.60 -0.29 14.85
C LEU A 336 -3.66 -0.72 16.33
N PRO A 337 -3.30 -1.98 16.63
CA PRO A 337 -3.13 -2.46 18.00
C PRO A 337 -2.21 -1.57 18.84
N THR A 338 -2.46 -1.51 20.15
CA THR A 338 -1.67 -0.74 21.11
C THR A 338 -0.18 -1.11 21.01
N GLY A 339 0.69 -0.09 21.04
CA GLY A 339 2.13 -0.26 20.94
C GLY A 339 2.68 -0.23 19.52
N ALA A 340 1.85 -0.09 18.48
CA ALA A 340 2.31 0.25 17.14
C ALA A 340 2.98 1.64 17.12
N SER A 341 4.11 1.78 16.43
CA SER A 341 4.73 3.08 16.21
C SER A 341 4.05 3.83 15.04
N ALA A 342 4.49 5.06 14.77
CA ALA A 342 3.93 5.85 13.67
C ALA A 342 4.11 5.13 12.33
N ILE A 343 3.09 5.20 11.48
CA ILE A 343 3.06 4.54 10.18
C ILE A 343 3.89 5.35 9.19
N SER A 344 4.74 4.66 8.43
CA SER A 344 5.62 5.24 7.42
C SER A 344 5.16 5.00 5.99
N ARG A 345 4.52 3.85 5.74
CA ARG A 345 4.00 3.46 4.41
C ARG A 345 2.72 2.64 4.54
N VAL A 346 1.96 2.66 3.46
CA VAL A 346 0.80 1.78 3.26
C VAL A 346 1.01 0.99 1.98
N GLY A 347 0.48 -0.22 1.95
CA GLY A 347 0.49 -1.09 0.79
C GLY A 347 -0.84 -1.81 0.66
N CYS A 348 -1.14 -2.28 -0.54
CA CYS A 348 -2.34 -3.06 -0.84
C CYS A 348 -1.96 -4.28 -1.66
N GLY A 349 -2.73 -5.36 -1.48
CA GLY A 349 -2.99 -6.30 -2.56
C GLY A 349 -4.39 -6.07 -3.12
N SER A 350 -4.91 -7.00 -3.92
CA SER A 350 -6.26 -6.86 -4.50
C SER A 350 -7.33 -6.71 -3.43
N PHE A 351 -7.26 -7.55 -2.39
CA PHE A 351 -8.23 -7.66 -1.30
C PHE A 351 -7.60 -7.53 0.09
N THR A 352 -6.33 -7.11 0.14
CA THR A 352 -5.51 -7.04 1.35
C THR A 352 -4.93 -5.65 1.51
N SER A 353 -4.61 -5.30 2.75
CA SER A 353 -4.09 -3.99 3.12
C SER A 353 -3.01 -4.12 4.16
N TYR A 354 -2.03 -3.21 4.09
CA TYR A 354 -0.83 -3.24 4.92
C TYR A 354 -0.49 -1.86 5.49
N ALA A 355 -0.03 -1.84 6.73
CA ALA A 355 0.57 -0.70 7.39
C ALA A 355 2.01 -1.03 7.80
N ILE A 356 2.97 -0.25 7.31
CA ILE A 356 4.39 -0.42 7.65
C ILE A 356 4.81 0.69 8.62
N CYS A 357 5.13 0.30 9.84
CA CYS A 357 5.53 1.20 10.92
C CYS A 357 6.98 1.68 10.76
N ARG A 358 7.33 2.83 11.34
CA ARG A 358 8.68 3.41 11.27
C ARG A 358 9.75 2.56 11.95
N ASP A 359 9.35 1.65 12.82
CA ASP A 359 10.22 0.68 13.49
C ASP A 359 10.40 -0.62 12.69
N GLY A 360 9.85 -0.71 11.47
CA GLY A 360 9.96 -1.88 10.60
C GLY A 360 8.91 -2.97 10.83
N ARG A 361 8.01 -2.81 11.82
CA ARG A 361 6.89 -3.76 12.01
C ARG A 361 5.80 -3.53 10.96
N ALA A 362 5.20 -4.63 10.51
CA ALA A 362 4.07 -4.60 9.60
C ALA A 362 2.79 -5.08 10.29
N TYR A 363 1.67 -4.47 9.89
CA TYR A 363 0.32 -4.92 10.23
C TYR A 363 -0.47 -5.12 8.94
N ALA A 364 -1.36 -6.10 8.94
CA ALA A 364 -2.15 -6.49 7.78
C ALA A 364 -3.62 -6.71 8.14
N TRP A 365 -4.51 -6.55 7.16
CA TRP A 365 -5.93 -6.90 7.25
C TRP A 365 -6.49 -7.19 5.86
N GLY A 366 -7.69 -7.76 5.80
CA GLY A 366 -8.30 -8.23 4.56
C GLY A 366 -8.39 -9.77 4.49
N ILE A 367 -8.49 -10.31 3.27
CA ILE A 367 -8.60 -11.76 3.06
C ILE A 367 -7.27 -12.49 3.32
N ASN A 368 -7.33 -13.68 3.91
CA ASN A 368 -6.15 -14.51 4.20
C ASN A 368 -6.33 -16.00 3.84
N ASN A 369 -7.21 -16.32 2.89
CA ASN A 369 -7.53 -17.70 2.49
C ASN A 369 -6.32 -18.51 1.98
N TYR A 370 -5.22 -17.86 1.58
CA TYR A 370 -3.98 -18.51 1.15
C TYR A 370 -2.76 -18.13 2.00
N GLY A 371 -2.94 -17.37 3.08
CA GLY A 371 -1.84 -16.92 3.95
C GLY A 371 -1.17 -15.63 3.47
N GLN A 372 -1.77 -14.95 2.50
CA GLN A 372 -1.19 -13.76 1.85
C GLN A 372 -0.94 -12.58 2.80
N LEU A 373 -1.56 -12.54 3.98
CA LEU A 373 -1.30 -11.48 4.98
C LEU A 373 -0.02 -11.71 5.80
N ALA A 374 0.63 -12.88 5.67
CA ALA A 374 1.77 -13.28 6.50
C ALA A 374 1.45 -13.29 8.01
N VAL A 375 0.28 -13.84 8.36
CA VAL A 375 -0.22 -13.93 9.74
C VAL A 375 -0.46 -15.40 10.10
N SER A 376 -0.03 -15.81 11.30
CA SER A 376 -0.24 -17.17 11.81
C SER A 376 -1.44 -17.27 12.76
N ALA A 377 -1.90 -18.50 13.02
CA ALA A 377 -2.98 -18.77 13.98
C ALA A 377 -2.71 -18.32 15.42
N ALA A 378 -1.45 -18.15 15.77
CA ALA A 378 -1.02 -17.53 17.01
C ALA A 378 -1.53 -16.09 17.14
N ALA A 379 -1.38 -15.28 16.08
CA ALA A 379 -1.71 -13.86 16.04
C ALA A 379 -3.22 -13.59 16.07
N ALA A 380 -4.03 -14.57 15.63
CA ALA A 380 -5.49 -14.52 15.71
C ALA A 380 -6.03 -14.75 17.14
N GLN A 381 -5.23 -15.29 18.06
CA GLN A 381 -5.57 -15.41 19.48
C GLN A 381 -5.00 -14.20 20.25
N LYS A 382 -5.87 -13.40 20.89
CA LYS A 382 -5.48 -12.19 21.63
C LYS A 382 -4.32 -12.48 22.62
N GLY A 383 -3.18 -11.82 22.42
CA GLY A 383 -2.12 -11.69 23.44
C GLY A 383 -0.95 -12.68 23.35
N THR A 384 -0.59 -13.18 22.17
CA THR A 384 0.63 -13.98 21.99
C THR A 384 1.88 -13.14 22.23
N SER A 385 2.64 -13.49 23.27
CA SER A 385 3.97 -12.93 23.53
C SER A 385 4.98 -13.50 22.52
N ALA A 386 6.13 -12.82 22.35
CA ALA A 386 7.25 -13.34 21.54
C ALA A 386 7.65 -14.77 21.95
N GLU A 387 7.57 -15.08 23.25
CA GLU A 387 7.82 -16.44 23.77
C GLU A 387 6.78 -17.47 23.32
N ALA A 388 5.50 -17.08 23.21
CA ALA A 388 4.45 -17.95 22.71
C ALA A 388 4.64 -18.25 21.21
N LEU A 389 5.04 -17.25 20.43
CA LEU A 389 5.42 -17.41 19.02
C LEU A 389 6.63 -18.34 18.86
N THR A 390 7.68 -18.17 19.68
CA THR A 390 8.85 -19.08 19.67
C THR A 390 8.45 -20.52 20.03
N ARG A 391 7.51 -20.72 20.96
CA ARG A 391 6.99 -22.07 21.29
C ARG A 391 6.19 -22.67 20.15
N LEU A 392 5.35 -21.89 19.46
CA LEU A 392 4.55 -22.36 18.32
C LEU A 392 5.43 -22.68 17.11
N GLN A 393 6.48 -21.90 16.89
CA GLN A 393 7.53 -22.19 15.90
C GLN A 393 8.27 -23.49 16.26
N ALA A 394 8.65 -23.68 17.52
CA ALA A 394 9.28 -24.92 17.98
C ALA A 394 8.35 -26.15 17.91
N ALA A 395 7.04 -25.95 17.96
CA ALA A 395 6.02 -27.00 17.86
C ALA A 395 5.57 -27.30 16.42
N ASN A 396 6.07 -26.58 15.42
CA ASN A 396 5.63 -26.65 14.01
C ASN A 396 4.11 -26.38 13.85
N GLU A 397 3.52 -25.59 14.75
CA GLU A 397 2.09 -25.27 14.76
C GLU A 397 1.76 -23.89 14.14
N LEU A 398 2.79 -23.21 13.63
CA LEU A 398 2.70 -21.89 13.00
C LEU A 398 1.92 -21.92 11.67
N ASP A 399 1.96 -23.07 10.98
CA ASP A 399 1.24 -23.35 9.73
C ASP A 399 -0.26 -23.64 9.93
N ARG A 400 -0.79 -23.55 11.16
CA ARG A 400 -2.25 -23.66 11.35
C ARG A 400 -2.94 -22.49 10.65
N CYS A 401 -3.76 -22.81 9.66
CA CYS A 401 -4.53 -21.87 8.88
C CYS A 401 -5.44 -21.01 9.78
N VAL A 402 -5.36 -19.68 9.66
CA VAL A 402 -6.48 -18.82 10.09
C VAL A 402 -7.31 -18.57 8.85
N GLU A 403 -8.32 -19.41 8.69
CA GLU A 403 -9.29 -19.24 7.62
C GLU A 403 -10.17 -18.02 7.92
N GLY A 404 -10.32 -17.17 6.92
CA GLY A 404 -11.23 -16.04 6.94
C GLY A 404 -10.56 -14.67 6.85
N PRO A 405 -11.37 -13.63 6.60
CA PRO A 405 -10.90 -12.26 6.54
C PRO A 405 -10.62 -11.66 7.93
N PHE A 406 -9.58 -10.85 8.01
CA PHE A 406 -9.29 -10.00 9.16
C PHE A 406 -9.91 -8.63 8.94
N TYR A 407 -10.94 -8.30 9.73
CA TYR A 407 -11.65 -7.03 9.66
C TYR A 407 -10.92 -5.87 10.36
N TYR A 408 -9.86 -6.18 11.11
CA TYR A 408 -9.05 -5.23 11.85
C TYR A 408 -7.56 -5.58 11.69
N PRO A 409 -6.66 -4.57 11.75
CA PRO A 409 -5.23 -4.79 11.62
C PRO A 409 -4.68 -5.76 12.64
N VAL A 410 -3.95 -6.76 12.14
CA VAL A 410 -3.22 -7.74 12.94
C VAL A 410 -1.72 -7.66 12.62
N PRO A 411 -0.83 -7.91 13.59
CA PRO A 411 0.61 -7.93 13.33
C PRO A 411 1.00 -9.04 12.33
N CYS A 412 1.93 -8.72 11.41
CA CYS A 412 2.61 -9.73 10.59
C CYS A 412 3.74 -10.37 11.41
N ASP A 413 3.38 -11.17 12.41
CA ASP A 413 4.31 -11.74 13.38
C ASP A 413 5.42 -12.58 12.72
N GLU A 414 5.12 -13.27 11.63
CA GLU A 414 6.08 -14.12 10.90
C GLU A 414 7.26 -13.34 10.31
N LEU A 415 7.03 -12.09 9.88
CA LEU A 415 8.08 -11.19 9.42
C LEU A 415 8.84 -10.61 10.62
N SER A 416 8.12 -10.28 11.68
CA SER A 416 8.67 -9.69 12.90
C SER A 416 9.60 -10.64 13.65
N LEU A 417 9.32 -11.95 13.63
CA LEU A 417 10.13 -13.00 14.27
C LEU A 417 11.49 -13.22 13.59
N ARG A 418 11.63 -12.80 12.32
CA ARG A 418 12.87 -12.97 11.54
C ARG A 418 13.87 -11.82 11.74
N ASN A 419 13.63 -10.89 12.67
CA ASN A 419 14.41 -9.66 12.86
C ASN A 419 14.57 -8.85 11.56
N LEU A 420 13.55 -8.86 10.71
CA LEU A 420 13.52 -8.13 9.46
C LEU A 420 12.82 -6.79 9.65
N GLU A 421 13.43 -5.72 9.13
CA GLU A 421 12.74 -4.43 9.01
C GLU A 421 11.94 -4.46 7.70
N VAL A 422 10.61 -4.54 7.79
CA VAL A 422 9.74 -4.49 6.60
C VAL A 422 9.75 -3.08 6.04
N LEU A 423 10.07 -2.95 4.75
CA LEU A 423 10.14 -1.66 4.04
C LEU A 423 8.92 -1.40 3.18
N ASN A 424 8.34 -2.44 2.59
CA ASN A 424 7.16 -2.32 1.74
C ASN A 424 6.41 -3.65 1.67
N ALA A 425 5.12 -3.58 1.36
CA ALA A 425 4.27 -4.73 1.05
C ALA A 425 3.43 -4.40 -0.19
N THR A 426 3.48 -5.27 -1.20
CA THR A 426 2.64 -5.17 -2.40
C THR A 426 2.08 -6.56 -2.69
N GLY A 427 0.79 -6.65 -3.00
CA GLY A 427 0.14 -7.92 -3.23
C GLY A 427 -0.61 -8.00 -4.55
N GLY A 428 -0.78 -9.23 -5.03
CA GLY A 428 -1.75 -9.55 -6.05
C GLY A 428 -3.08 -9.99 -5.44
N GLU A 429 -3.77 -10.88 -6.14
CA GLU A 429 -5.06 -11.40 -5.70
C GLU A 429 -4.93 -12.28 -4.45
N HIS A 430 -3.93 -13.18 -4.49
CA HIS A 430 -3.75 -14.25 -3.51
C HIS A 430 -2.30 -14.38 -3.02
N HIS A 431 -1.45 -13.38 -3.25
CA HIS A 431 -0.06 -13.39 -2.79
C HIS A 431 0.41 -11.99 -2.43
N THR A 432 1.48 -11.92 -1.64
CA THR A 432 2.11 -10.67 -1.22
C THR A 432 3.63 -10.79 -1.28
N LEU A 433 4.28 -9.74 -1.78
CA LEU A 433 5.71 -9.54 -1.74
C LEU A 433 6.05 -8.49 -0.68
N PHE A 434 7.02 -8.83 0.17
CA PHE A 434 7.57 -7.96 1.19
C PHE A 434 9.02 -7.65 0.84
N THR A 435 9.33 -6.37 0.63
CA THR A 435 10.73 -5.92 0.61
C THR A 435 11.15 -5.63 2.04
N CYS A 436 12.24 -6.25 2.48
CA CYS A 436 12.74 -6.18 3.84
C CYS A 436 14.19 -5.71 3.85
N ARG A 437 14.65 -5.17 4.98
CA ARG A 437 16.07 -5.00 5.27
C ARG A 437 16.47 -6.05 6.30
N GLY A 438 17.31 -6.98 5.88
CA GLY A 438 17.99 -7.93 6.75
C GLY A 438 19.38 -7.43 7.17
N ALA A 439 20.07 -8.21 8.01
CA ALA A 439 21.43 -7.88 8.46
C ALA A 439 22.45 -7.83 7.30
N SER A 440 22.19 -8.58 6.22
CA SER A 440 23.09 -8.69 5.06
C SER A 440 22.81 -7.68 3.95
N GLY A 441 21.70 -6.93 4.06
CA GLY A 441 21.24 -6.00 3.03
C GLY A 441 19.74 -6.12 2.76
N PRO A 442 19.25 -5.53 1.65
CA PRO A 442 17.86 -5.66 1.24
C PRO A 442 17.56 -7.08 0.74
N GLU A 443 16.41 -7.61 1.16
CA GLU A 443 15.94 -8.96 0.87
C GLU A 443 14.45 -8.93 0.52
N MET A 444 13.95 -10.00 -0.11
CA MET A 444 12.55 -10.12 -0.49
C MET A 444 11.95 -11.43 0.00
N TYR A 445 10.74 -11.33 0.55
CA TYR A 445 9.95 -12.46 1.04
C TYR A 445 8.58 -12.46 0.37
N ALA A 446 7.99 -13.63 0.21
CA ALA A 446 6.66 -13.81 -0.35
C ALA A 446 5.79 -14.71 0.52
N ALA A 447 4.49 -14.43 0.57
CA ALA A 447 3.49 -15.26 1.25
C ALA A 447 2.21 -15.34 0.40
N GLY A 448 1.39 -16.37 0.61
CA GLY A 448 0.14 -16.59 -0.10
C GLY A 448 0.13 -17.86 -0.96
N ARG A 449 -0.64 -17.82 -2.04
CA ARG A 449 -0.85 -18.94 -2.96
C ARG A 449 0.42 -19.20 -3.78
N PRO A 450 1.01 -20.43 -3.80
CA PRO A 450 2.20 -20.73 -4.58
C PRO A 450 1.90 -21.09 -6.04
N ALA A 451 0.65 -21.46 -6.35
CA ALA A 451 0.22 -21.84 -7.70
C ALA A 451 0.63 -20.82 -8.77
N TYR A 452 1.08 -21.33 -9.91
CA TYR A 452 1.65 -20.59 -11.05
C TYR A 452 2.98 -19.89 -10.73
N GLY A 453 3.67 -20.28 -9.66
CA GLY A 453 5.00 -19.75 -9.35
C GLY A 453 5.00 -18.34 -8.78
N ARG A 454 3.84 -17.74 -8.48
CA ARG A 454 3.70 -16.33 -8.08
C ARG A 454 4.49 -15.92 -6.82
N LEU A 455 4.93 -16.87 -5.99
CA LEU A 455 5.81 -16.58 -4.84
C LEU A 455 7.29 -16.49 -5.20
N GLY A 456 7.71 -16.96 -6.38
CA GLY A 456 9.08 -16.81 -6.88
C GLY A 456 10.13 -17.53 -6.03
N SER A 457 9.75 -18.60 -5.34
CA SER A 457 10.62 -19.31 -4.40
C SER A 457 10.71 -20.79 -4.74
N SER A 458 11.93 -21.30 -4.77
CA SER A 458 12.22 -22.73 -4.89
C SER A 458 11.91 -23.51 -3.61
N GLU A 459 11.58 -22.82 -2.51
CA GLU A 459 11.21 -23.43 -1.23
C GLU A 459 9.75 -23.95 -1.23
N VAL A 460 8.95 -23.57 -2.22
CA VAL A 460 7.53 -23.93 -2.33
C VAL A 460 7.23 -24.67 -3.62
N ASP A 461 6.27 -25.59 -3.54
CA ASP A 461 5.80 -26.35 -4.70
C ASP A 461 4.75 -25.54 -5.47
N ALA A 462 5.19 -24.88 -6.54
CA ALA A 462 4.37 -24.02 -7.39
C ALA A 462 3.29 -24.78 -8.19
N SER A 463 3.33 -26.12 -8.22
CA SER A 463 2.28 -26.93 -8.86
C SER A 463 1.04 -27.12 -7.98
N LYS A 464 1.15 -26.75 -6.70
CA LYS A 464 0.08 -26.95 -5.71
C LYS A 464 -0.70 -25.67 -5.47
N ASP A 465 -2.00 -25.85 -5.35
CA ASP A 465 -2.86 -24.83 -4.77
C ASP A 465 -2.84 -24.96 -3.24
N ALA A 466 -2.01 -24.16 -2.58
CA ALA A 466 -1.70 -24.33 -1.16
C ALA A 466 -1.70 -23.00 -0.41
N PHE A 467 -1.83 -23.09 0.91
CA PHE A 467 -1.69 -21.98 1.85
C PHE A 467 -0.22 -21.83 2.26
N VAL A 468 0.35 -20.62 2.11
CA VAL A 468 1.70 -20.29 2.59
C VAL A 468 1.62 -19.03 3.45
N GLY A 469 1.32 -19.21 4.74
CA GLY A 469 1.19 -18.12 5.71
C GLY A 469 2.52 -17.67 6.33
N VAL A 470 3.52 -18.56 6.38
CA VAL A 470 4.87 -18.21 6.78
C VAL A 470 5.63 -17.71 5.55
N PRO A 471 6.10 -16.44 5.52
CA PRO A 471 6.79 -15.91 4.36
C PRO A 471 8.05 -16.70 4.01
N VAL A 472 8.16 -17.07 2.74
CA VAL A 472 9.30 -17.75 2.16
C VAL A 472 10.21 -16.74 1.48
N ARG A 473 11.50 -17.03 1.43
CA ARG A 473 12.45 -16.12 0.76
C ARG A 473 12.29 -16.27 -0.74
N VAL A 474 12.24 -15.14 -1.46
CA VAL A 474 12.22 -15.16 -2.92
C VAL A 474 13.59 -15.60 -3.43
N SER A 475 13.63 -16.55 -4.37
CA SER A 475 14.85 -17.15 -4.91
C SER A 475 15.53 -16.24 -5.94
N THR A 476 15.91 -15.04 -5.54
CA THR A 476 16.63 -14.09 -6.40
C THR A 476 18.01 -14.64 -6.80
N PRO A 477 18.50 -14.38 -8.04
CA PRO A 477 19.83 -14.81 -8.45
C PRO A 477 20.94 -14.28 -7.51
N SER A 478 22.04 -15.04 -7.42
CA SER A 478 23.15 -14.68 -6.53
C SER A 478 23.71 -13.29 -6.83
N GLY A 479 23.89 -12.48 -5.79
CA GLY A 479 24.41 -11.11 -5.89
C GLY A 479 23.37 -10.04 -6.22
N VAL A 480 22.13 -10.42 -6.57
CA VAL A 480 21.04 -9.48 -6.84
C VAL A 480 20.48 -8.94 -5.53
N ARG A 481 20.40 -7.62 -5.41
CA ARG A 481 19.81 -6.91 -4.27
C ARG A 481 18.56 -6.16 -4.72
N VAL A 482 17.40 -6.57 -4.21
CA VAL A 482 16.10 -6.06 -4.63
C VAL A 482 15.69 -4.85 -3.81
N VAL A 483 15.30 -3.75 -4.46
CA VAL A 483 14.89 -2.49 -3.83
C VAL A 483 13.46 -2.06 -4.17
N GLY A 484 12.85 -2.67 -5.17
CA GLY A 484 11.48 -2.42 -5.58
C GLY A 484 10.74 -3.73 -5.88
N ALA A 485 9.42 -3.68 -5.74
CA ALA A 485 8.53 -4.80 -6.00
C ALA A 485 7.26 -4.30 -6.66
N GLY A 486 6.68 -5.12 -7.54
CA GLY A 486 5.34 -4.96 -8.08
C GLY A 486 4.64 -6.31 -8.12
N ALA A 487 3.33 -6.32 -7.92
CA ALA A 487 2.52 -7.53 -8.00
C ALA A 487 1.29 -7.25 -8.86
N GLY A 488 0.99 -8.15 -9.80
CA GLY A 488 -0.26 -8.18 -10.55
C GLY A 488 -1.18 -9.27 -10.00
N THR A 489 -2.21 -9.64 -10.74
CA THR A 489 -3.18 -10.67 -10.29
C THR A 489 -2.50 -11.99 -9.92
N THR A 490 -1.70 -12.53 -10.85
CA THR A 490 -1.00 -13.82 -10.74
C THR A 490 0.50 -13.73 -11.02
N VAL A 491 1.02 -12.53 -11.26
CA VAL A 491 2.43 -12.27 -11.56
C VAL A 491 3.07 -11.35 -10.55
N SER A 492 4.40 -11.39 -10.52
CA SER A 492 5.23 -10.62 -9.62
C SER A 492 6.44 -10.06 -10.36
N GLY A 493 6.95 -8.93 -9.87
CA GLY A 493 8.15 -8.32 -10.39
C GLY A 493 9.00 -7.68 -9.30
N ALA A 494 10.29 -7.58 -9.57
CA ALA A 494 11.28 -6.98 -8.69
C ALA A 494 12.20 -6.05 -9.49
N VAL A 495 12.67 -4.99 -8.82
CA VAL A 495 13.68 -4.07 -9.34
C VAL A 495 14.90 -4.16 -8.44
N ALA A 496 16.07 -4.41 -9.04
CA ALA A 496 17.34 -4.50 -8.35
C ALA A 496 18.05 -3.14 -8.23
N GLU A 497 19.03 -3.04 -7.32
CA GLU A 497 19.82 -1.82 -7.10
C GLU A 497 20.57 -1.33 -8.35
N ASP A 498 20.91 -2.25 -9.26
CA ASP A 498 21.60 -1.93 -10.51
C ASP A 498 20.64 -1.51 -11.64
N GLY A 499 19.34 -1.43 -11.36
CA GLY A 499 18.30 -1.08 -12.32
C GLY A 499 17.80 -2.26 -13.16
N SER A 500 18.25 -3.49 -12.90
CA SER A 500 17.73 -4.70 -13.54
C SER A 500 16.31 -5.02 -13.05
N MET A 501 15.48 -5.52 -13.95
CA MET A 501 14.12 -5.96 -13.65
C MET A 501 14.01 -7.47 -13.75
N TYR A 502 13.32 -8.07 -12.77
CA TYR A 502 12.99 -9.49 -12.75
C TYR A 502 11.49 -9.68 -12.69
N VAL A 503 10.98 -10.74 -13.33
CA VAL A 503 9.55 -11.11 -13.31
C VAL A 503 9.37 -12.61 -13.13
N TRP A 504 8.27 -13.00 -12.50
CA TRP A 504 7.90 -14.40 -12.31
C TRP A 504 6.39 -14.54 -12.08
N GLY A 505 5.90 -15.78 -12.05
CA GLY A 505 4.49 -16.10 -11.94
C GLY A 505 3.93 -16.75 -13.20
N ASP A 506 2.63 -16.54 -13.39
CA ASP A 506 1.79 -17.15 -14.42
C ASP A 506 2.31 -16.91 -15.85
N GLY A 507 2.59 -18.01 -16.55
CA GLY A 507 3.11 -18.01 -17.92
C GLY A 507 2.10 -17.57 -18.98
N ASP A 508 0.81 -17.75 -18.72
CA ASP A 508 -0.27 -17.45 -19.66
C ASP A 508 -0.75 -15.99 -19.55
N SER A 509 -0.29 -15.27 -18.53
CA SER A 509 -0.60 -13.85 -18.31
C SER A 509 -0.09 -12.90 -19.41
N GLY A 510 0.91 -13.33 -20.18
CA GLY A 510 1.64 -12.46 -21.12
C GLY A 510 2.57 -11.43 -20.45
N LEU A 511 2.74 -11.47 -19.12
CA LEU A 511 3.46 -10.44 -18.34
C LEU A 511 4.89 -10.83 -17.94
N LEU A 512 5.34 -12.04 -18.30
CA LEU A 512 6.71 -12.49 -18.03
C LEU A 512 7.78 -11.85 -18.95
N CYS A 513 7.38 -10.97 -19.86
CA CYS A 513 8.29 -10.20 -20.72
C CYS A 513 9.29 -11.03 -21.56
N ARG A 514 8.97 -12.30 -21.87
CA ARG A 514 9.87 -13.20 -22.61
C ARG A 514 9.91 -12.81 -24.10
N SER A 515 11.09 -12.92 -24.71
CA SER A 515 11.26 -12.76 -26.15
C SER A 515 10.58 -13.89 -26.92
N SER A 516 10.11 -13.64 -28.15
CA SER A 516 9.62 -14.70 -29.05
C SER A 516 10.69 -15.73 -29.42
N SER A 517 11.97 -15.40 -29.21
CA SER A 517 13.11 -16.32 -29.36
C SER A 517 13.44 -17.11 -28.09
N SER A 518 12.73 -16.87 -26.98
CA SER A 518 12.91 -17.61 -25.73
C SER A 518 12.38 -19.03 -25.90
N SER A 519 13.16 -20.03 -25.50
CA SER A 519 12.70 -21.42 -25.43
C SER A 519 11.96 -21.76 -24.12
N LYS A 520 11.76 -20.76 -23.24
CA LYS A 520 11.07 -20.95 -21.96
C LYS A 520 9.57 -20.85 -22.14
N GLU A 521 8.86 -21.91 -21.77
CA GLU A 521 7.40 -22.01 -21.80
C GLU A 521 6.85 -22.20 -20.38
N GLY A 522 5.56 -21.90 -20.21
CA GLY A 522 4.85 -22.07 -18.93
C GLY A 522 5.26 -21.10 -17.82
N ASP A 523 4.88 -21.42 -16.59
CA ASP A 523 5.07 -20.56 -15.43
C ASP A 523 6.55 -20.31 -15.09
N ALA A 524 6.85 -19.11 -14.63
CA ALA A 524 8.14 -18.79 -14.02
C ALA A 524 8.04 -18.99 -12.50
N ASN A 525 8.58 -20.09 -11.99
CA ASN A 525 8.55 -20.41 -10.56
C ASN A 525 9.58 -19.64 -9.71
N THR A 526 10.53 -18.97 -10.36
CA THR A 526 11.57 -18.14 -9.73
C THR A 526 11.83 -16.89 -10.59
N PRO A 527 12.35 -15.80 -10.00
CA PRO A 527 12.61 -14.55 -10.73
C PRO A 527 13.46 -14.73 -12.00
N GLU A 528 12.91 -14.36 -13.15
CA GLU A 528 13.61 -14.33 -14.42
C GLU A 528 14.03 -12.90 -14.78
N LEU A 529 15.29 -12.73 -15.20
CA LEU A 529 15.77 -11.44 -15.69
C LEU A 529 15.02 -11.06 -16.97
N VAL A 530 14.47 -9.85 -17.00
CA VAL A 530 13.81 -9.30 -18.19
C VAL A 530 14.86 -8.83 -19.19
N ASP A 531 14.76 -9.30 -20.43
CA ASP A 531 15.55 -8.79 -21.55
C ASP A 531 14.98 -7.43 -22.01
N LEU A 532 15.50 -6.35 -21.39
CA LEU A 532 15.09 -5.00 -21.70
C LEU A 532 15.43 -4.66 -23.18
N PRO A 533 14.53 -3.98 -23.92
CA PRO A 533 14.78 -3.65 -25.31
C PRO A 533 16.02 -2.78 -25.48
N LYS A 534 16.62 -2.79 -26.68
CA LYS A 534 17.83 -2.01 -26.99
C LYS A 534 17.69 -0.52 -26.67
N SER A 535 16.49 0.05 -26.80
CA SER A 535 16.17 1.44 -26.44
C SER A 535 16.35 1.74 -24.95
N MET A 536 16.35 0.72 -24.09
CA MET A 536 16.54 0.78 -22.64
C MET A 536 17.94 0.33 -22.18
N THR A 537 18.89 0.10 -23.09
CA THR A 537 20.23 -0.41 -22.72
C THR A 537 21.03 0.53 -21.81
N LYS A 538 20.67 1.81 -21.76
CA LYS A 538 21.25 2.80 -20.82
C LYS A 538 20.30 3.16 -19.68
N ALA A 539 19.08 2.61 -19.69
CA ALA A 539 18.04 2.99 -18.76
C ALA A 539 18.13 2.15 -17.48
N ALA A 540 17.92 2.80 -16.33
CA ALA A 540 17.85 2.10 -15.04
C ALA A 540 16.38 2.03 -14.59
N VAL A 541 15.82 0.81 -14.50
CA VAL A 541 14.44 0.62 -14.00
C VAL A 541 14.40 1.03 -12.53
N CYS A 542 13.42 1.86 -12.18
CA CYS A 542 13.24 2.41 -10.83
C CYS A 542 12.02 1.84 -10.11
N SER A 543 10.97 1.52 -10.86
CA SER A 543 9.76 0.89 -10.32
C SER A 543 9.02 0.12 -11.41
N VAL A 544 8.30 -0.93 -11.00
CA VAL A 544 7.41 -1.71 -11.85
C VAL A 544 6.07 -1.88 -11.15
N ALA A 545 4.98 -1.82 -11.90
CA ALA A 545 3.63 -2.09 -11.44
C ALA A 545 2.86 -2.89 -12.50
N PHE A 546 1.85 -3.63 -12.06
CA PHE A 546 1.06 -4.53 -12.90
C PHE A 546 -0.42 -4.30 -12.64
N GLY A 547 -1.21 -4.42 -13.70
CA GLY A 547 -2.66 -4.49 -13.66
C GLY A 547 -3.13 -5.93 -13.81
N GLY A 548 -4.31 -6.11 -14.43
CA GLY A 548 -4.87 -7.42 -14.72
C GLY A 548 -4.03 -8.20 -15.75
N MET A 549 -3.87 -7.63 -16.94
CA MET A 549 -3.16 -8.23 -18.08
C MET A 549 -2.09 -7.32 -18.70
N HIS A 550 -1.75 -6.22 -18.03
CA HIS A 550 -0.74 -5.26 -18.49
C HIS A 550 0.20 -4.88 -17.35
N GLY A 551 1.34 -4.31 -17.70
CA GLY A 551 2.28 -3.77 -16.73
C GLY A 551 2.94 -2.50 -17.26
N ALA A 552 3.48 -1.73 -16.34
CA ALA A 552 4.20 -0.52 -16.66
C ALA A 552 5.35 -0.30 -15.69
N LEU A 553 6.39 0.39 -16.16
CA LEU A 553 7.58 0.68 -15.37
C LEU A 553 8.06 2.11 -15.61
N LEU A 554 8.77 2.63 -14.61
CA LEU A 554 9.47 3.90 -14.68
C LEU A 554 10.97 3.65 -14.74
N ALA A 555 11.67 4.35 -15.63
CA ALA A 555 13.12 4.26 -15.77
C ALA A 555 13.78 5.64 -15.92
N ARG A 556 15.08 5.72 -15.60
CA ARG A 556 15.93 6.90 -15.79
C ARG A 556 16.77 6.82 -17.04
#